data_AF-A0A1S1P3Z9-F1
#
_entry.id   AF-A0A1S1P3Z9-F1
#
_cell.length_a   1.000
_cell.length_b   1.000
_cell.length_c   1.000
_cell.angle_alpha   90.00
_cell.angle_beta   90.00
_cell.angle_gamma   90.00
#
_symmetry.space_group_name_H-M   'P 1'
#
loop_
_entity.id
_entity.type
_entity.pdbx_description
1 polymer ?
#
loop_
_entity_poly.entity_id
_entity_poly.type
_entity_poly.pdbx_seq_one_letter_code
_entity_poly.pdbx_strand_id
1 'polypeptide(L)'
;MGDLFNLDRALTPGERRQLRRGTQAKGYAAMPGTGPKDETCGSCDHLVRKRLAKVYRKCGLMRAHWTGGKATDVLASAPACRNWKSLDAPPASPLATGEAA
;
A
#
# COMPACT_ATOMS: atom_id res chain seq x y z
N MET A 1 3.91 -29.75 3.29
CA MET A 1 3.21 -30.77 2.49
C MET A 1 4.07 -31.02 1.26
N GLY A 2 4.82 -32.13 1.25
CA GLY A 2 5.69 -32.51 0.13
C GLY A 2 4.88 -33.09 -1.01
N ASP A 3 5.30 -32.78 -2.23
CA ASP A 3 4.73 -33.17 -3.51
C ASP A 3 4.60 -34.70 -3.63
N LEU A 4 3.37 -35.21 -3.50
CA LEU A 4 3.04 -36.64 -3.61
C LEU A 4 3.35 -37.22 -5.02
N PHE A 5 3.68 -36.41 -6.02
CA PHE A 5 3.84 -36.85 -7.40
C PHE A 5 5.07 -36.31 -8.16
N ASN A 6 6.07 -35.72 -7.49
CA ASN A 6 7.30 -35.23 -8.15
C ASN A 6 7.05 -34.26 -9.35
N LEU A 7 5.92 -33.56 -9.39
CA LEU A 7 5.60 -32.57 -10.42
C LEU A 7 6.62 -31.42 -10.45
N ASP A 8 7.25 -31.10 -9.32
CA ASP A 8 8.29 -30.07 -9.23
C ASP A 8 9.55 -30.36 -10.08
N ARG A 9 9.81 -31.62 -10.47
CA ARG A 9 10.93 -32.01 -11.36
C ARG A 9 10.59 -31.90 -12.85
N ALA A 10 9.31 -31.91 -13.21
CA ALA A 10 8.87 -31.76 -14.60
C ALA A 10 8.89 -30.28 -15.05
N LEU A 11 8.91 -29.35 -14.10
CA LEU A 11 8.91 -27.91 -14.36
C LEU A 11 10.30 -27.36 -14.66
N THR A 12 10.36 -26.48 -15.65
CA THR A 12 11.55 -25.68 -15.94
C THR A 12 11.89 -24.76 -14.76
N PRO A 13 13.15 -24.29 -14.64
CA PRO A 13 13.52 -23.29 -13.65
C PRO A 13 12.66 -22.01 -13.69
N GLY A 14 12.15 -21.63 -14.88
CA GLY A 14 11.26 -20.49 -15.07
C GLY A 14 9.88 -20.70 -14.44
N GLU A 15 9.24 -21.84 -14.71
CA GLU A 15 7.93 -22.19 -14.16
C GLU A 15 7.98 -22.35 -12.63
N ARG A 16 9.05 -22.98 -12.11
CA ARG A 16 9.27 -23.08 -10.67
C ARG A 16 9.42 -21.70 -10.02
N ARG A 17 10.09 -20.76 -10.69
CA ARG A 17 10.20 -19.37 -10.21
C ARG A 17 8.84 -18.67 -10.22
N GLN A 18 8.00 -18.94 -11.21
CA GLN A 18 6.66 -18.35 -11.32
C GLN A 18 5.72 -18.84 -10.21
N LEU A 19 5.69 -20.14 -9.91
CA LEU A 19 4.90 -20.67 -8.80
C LEU A 19 5.33 -20.12 -7.43
N ARG A 20 6.62 -19.78 -7.30
CA ARG A 20 7.16 -19.13 -6.09
C ARG A 20 6.91 -17.62 -6.04
N ARG A 21 6.37 -16.98 -7.10
CA ARG A 21 6.01 -15.56 -7.06
C ARG A 21 4.81 -15.40 -6.12
N GLY A 22 5.11 -15.09 -4.86
CA GLY A 22 4.09 -14.83 -3.85
C GLY A 22 3.20 -13.64 -4.19
N THR A 23 2.16 -13.45 -3.38
CA THR A 23 1.13 -12.43 -3.61
C THR A 23 1.71 -11.01 -3.77
N GLN A 24 1.21 -10.28 -4.76
CA GLN A 24 1.56 -8.88 -5.00
C GLN A 24 0.78 -7.95 -4.05
N ALA A 25 1.40 -6.82 -3.69
CA ALA A 25 0.81 -5.82 -2.83
C ALA A 25 -0.14 -4.93 -3.65
N LYS A 26 -1.42 -4.90 -3.29
CA LYS A 26 -2.49 -4.18 -4.01
C LYS A 26 -3.46 -3.45 -3.09
N GLY A 27 -3.10 -3.21 -1.83
CA GLY A 27 -3.97 -2.62 -0.80
C GLY A 27 -4.14 -1.10 -0.89
N TYR A 28 -4.13 -0.52 -2.09
CA TYR A 28 -4.26 0.91 -2.30
C TYR A 28 -5.72 1.35 -2.27
N ALA A 29 -6.02 2.50 -1.68
CA ALA A 29 -7.38 3.05 -1.65
C ALA A 29 -7.84 3.55 -3.04
N ALA A 30 -6.90 3.91 -3.90
CA ALA A 30 -7.13 4.29 -5.28
C ALA A 30 -5.91 3.89 -6.12
N MET A 31 -6.05 3.93 -7.44
CA MET A 31 -5.00 3.54 -8.38
C MET A 31 -3.73 4.40 -8.16
N PRO A 32 -2.56 3.78 -7.91
CA PRO A 32 -1.29 4.51 -7.86
C PRO A 32 -1.02 5.27 -9.16
N GLY A 33 -0.48 6.49 -9.07
CA GLY A 33 -0.17 7.34 -10.21
C GLY A 33 -1.28 8.33 -10.59
N THR A 34 -2.39 8.31 -9.85
CA THR A 34 -3.49 9.29 -10.00
C THR A 34 -3.36 10.51 -9.08
N GLY A 35 -2.36 10.52 -8.21
CA GLY A 35 -2.08 11.61 -7.28
C GLY A 35 -1.08 12.65 -7.82
N PRO A 36 -0.61 13.56 -6.95
CA PRO A 36 0.39 14.55 -7.32
C PRO A 36 1.67 13.91 -7.86
N LYS A 37 2.26 14.56 -8.88
CA LYS A 37 3.52 14.14 -9.48
C LYS A 37 4.63 14.28 -8.43
N ASP A 38 5.54 13.31 -8.41
CA ASP A 38 6.69 13.22 -7.48
C ASP A 38 6.38 12.83 -6.03
N GLU A 39 5.11 12.63 -5.68
CA GLU A 39 4.72 12.10 -4.38
C GLU A 39 4.52 10.57 -4.38
N THR A 40 4.69 9.95 -3.23
CA THR A 40 4.57 8.49 -3.07
C THR A 40 3.62 8.11 -1.94
N CYS A 41 3.19 6.85 -1.90
CA CYS A 41 2.50 6.32 -0.72
C CYS A 41 3.37 6.42 0.55
N GLY A 42 4.69 6.51 0.42
CA GLY A 42 5.66 6.67 1.50
C GLY A 42 5.54 8.00 2.25
N SER A 43 5.22 9.08 1.55
CA SER A 43 5.05 10.45 2.08
C SER A 43 3.61 10.77 2.49
N CYS A 44 2.68 9.83 2.31
CA CYS A 44 1.28 10.04 2.61
C CYS A 44 0.97 9.94 4.11
N ASP A 45 0.17 10.87 4.63
CA ASP A 45 -0.39 10.83 5.99
C ASP A 45 -1.16 9.53 6.29
N HIS A 46 -1.82 8.97 5.28
CA HIS A 46 -2.61 7.76 5.45
C HIS A 46 -1.76 6.48 5.54
N LEU A 47 -0.42 6.54 5.49
CA LEU A 47 0.42 5.36 5.57
C LEU A 47 0.51 4.84 7.01
N VAL A 48 -0.07 3.66 7.26
CA VAL A 48 0.00 3.00 8.56
C VAL A 48 1.07 1.91 8.55
N ARG A 49 1.97 1.96 9.53
CA ARG A 49 2.96 0.91 9.81
C ARG A 49 2.49 0.07 10.99
N LYS A 50 1.90 -1.11 10.71
CA LYS A 50 1.41 -2.03 11.74
C LYS A 50 2.50 -3.04 12.11
N ARG A 51 2.91 -3.07 13.38
CA ARG A 51 3.86 -4.05 13.92
C ARG A 51 3.10 -5.29 14.40
N LEU A 52 3.35 -6.42 13.77
CA LEU A 52 2.88 -7.76 14.19
C LEU A 52 4.11 -8.69 14.14
N ALA A 53 4.02 -9.87 13.50
CA ALA A 53 5.18 -10.72 13.21
C ALA A 53 6.25 -10.03 12.33
N LYS A 54 5.83 -9.04 11.53
CA LYS A 54 6.68 -8.13 10.76
C LYS A 54 6.03 -6.75 10.70
N VAL A 55 6.72 -5.78 10.11
CA VAL A 55 6.14 -4.46 9.84
C VAL A 55 5.35 -4.52 8.55
N TYR A 56 4.03 -4.41 8.66
CA TYR A 56 3.11 -4.33 7.53
C TYR A 56 2.82 -2.87 7.21
N ARG A 57 2.95 -2.49 5.94
CA ARG A 57 2.62 -1.15 5.45
C ARG A 57 1.25 -1.21 4.83
N LYS A 58 0.28 -0.48 5.36
CA LYS A 58 -1.11 -0.52 4.92
C LYS A 58 -1.66 0.89 4.75
N CYS A 59 -2.58 1.09 3.80
CA CYS A 59 -3.28 2.35 3.64
C CYS A 59 -4.39 2.47 4.69
N GLY A 60 -4.40 3.56 5.47
CA GLY A 60 -5.35 3.86 6.54
C GLY A 60 -6.81 3.93 6.07
N LEU A 61 -7.04 4.41 4.84
CA LEU A 61 -8.37 4.46 4.23
C LEU A 61 -8.95 3.06 3.97
N MET A 62 -8.09 2.05 3.84
CA MET A 62 -8.49 0.65 3.59
C MET A 62 -8.62 -0.17 4.88
N ARG A 63 -8.69 0.46 6.06
CA ARG A 63 -8.65 -0.23 7.36
C ARG A 63 -9.70 -1.34 7.50
N ALA A 64 -10.91 -1.13 6.99
CA ALA A 64 -11.99 -2.12 7.00
C ALA A 64 -11.67 -3.38 6.16
N HIS A 65 -10.78 -3.28 5.18
CA HIS A 65 -10.43 -4.36 4.25
C HIS A 65 -9.08 -5.01 4.57
N TRP A 66 -8.42 -4.64 5.66
CA TRP A 66 -7.11 -5.18 5.99
C TRP A 66 -7.18 -6.66 6.36
N THR A 67 -6.28 -7.43 5.77
CA THR A 67 -6.03 -8.82 6.14
C THR A 67 -4.59 -8.98 6.66
N GLY A 68 -4.27 -10.13 7.26
CA GLY A 68 -2.91 -10.46 7.68
C GLY A 68 -1.92 -10.68 6.53
N GLY A 69 -2.39 -10.74 5.29
CA GLY A 69 -1.58 -11.05 4.11
C GLY A 69 -1.04 -9.83 3.35
N LYS A 70 -0.02 -10.08 2.53
CA LYS A 70 0.63 -9.07 1.66
C LYS A 70 -0.31 -8.46 0.62
N ALA A 71 -1.40 -9.13 0.28
CA ALA A 71 -2.40 -8.63 -0.68
C ALA A 71 -2.94 -7.24 -0.30
N THR A 72 -3.10 -6.98 1.01
CA THR A 72 -3.65 -5.72 1.53
C THR A 72 -2.58 -4.73 1.97
N ASP A 73 -1.31 -5.04 1.69
CA ASP A 73 -0.22 -4.10 1.93
C ASP A 73 -0.08 -3.12 0.75
N VAL A 74 0.56 -1.99 1.04
CA VAL A 74 0.96 -0.97 0.06
C VAL A 74 2.48 -0.91 -0.04
N LEU A 75 2.99 -0.61 -1.23
CA LEU A 75 4.41 -0.31 -1.42
C LEU A 75 4.65 1.17 -1.12
N ALA A 76 5.63 1.47 -0.27
CA ALA A 76 5.99 2.86 0.02
C ALA A 76 6.53 3.59 -1.20
N SER A 77 7.17 2.87 -2.12
CA SER A 77 7.68 3.39 -3.40
C SER A 77 6.60 3.51 -4.48
N ALA A 78 5.37 3.11 -4.21
CA ALA A 78 4.29 3.28 -5.19
C ALA A 78 3.99 4.77 -5.36
N PRO A 79 3.72 5.23 -6.60
CA PRO A 79 3.28 6.60 -6.84
C PRO A 79 2.04 6.95 -6.03
N ALA A 80 1.90 8.21 -5.66
CA ALA A 80 0.73 8.70 -4.92
C ALA A 80 -0.58 8.40 -5.67
N CYS A 81 -1.63 8.12 -4.90
CA CYS A 81 -2.97 7.98 -5.43
C CYS A 81 -3.77 9.27 -5.23
N ARG A 82 -4.94 9.41 -5.88
CA ARG A 82 -5.81 10.59 -5.75
C ARG A 82 -6.21 10.98 -4.32
N ASN A 83 -6.15 10.04 -3.37
CA ASN A 83 -6.48 10.28 -1.97
C ASN A 83 -5.24 10.63 -1.13
N TRP A 84 -4.12 10.96 -1.77
CA TRP A 84 -2.91 11.33 -1.07
C TRP A 84 -3.12 12.62 -0.28
N LYS A 85 -2.59 12.63 0.94
CA LYS A 85 -2.51 13.81 1.81
C LYS A 85 -1.09 13.96 2.31
N SER A 86 -0.60 15.19 2.27
CA SER A 86 0.69 15.56 2.84
C SER A 86 0.65 15.41 4.36
N LEU A 87 1.76 14.94 4.93
CA LEU A 87 1.99 14.94 6.38
C LEU A 87 2.11 16.36 6.96
N ASP A 88 2.59 17.30 6.15
CA ASP A 88 2.90 18.67 6.57
C ASP A 88 1.77 19.66 6.24
N ALA A 89 0.61 19.20 5.78
CA ALA A 89 -0.50 20.10 5.52
C ALA A 89 -0.93 20.75 6.85
N PRO A 90 -0.80 22.09 7.01
CA PRO A 90 -1.33 22.75 8.18
C PRO A 90 -2.84 22.47 8.24
N PRO A 91 -3.41 22.24 9.44
CA PRO A 91 -4.85 22.06 9.56
C PRO A 91 -5.50 23.28 8.89
N ALA A 92 -6.40 23.04 7.94
CA ALA A 92 -7.04 24.10 7.17
C ALA A 92 -7.52 25.18 8.14
N SER A 93 -6.80 26.31 8.18
CA SER A 93 -7.15 27.41 9.06
C SER A 93 -8.59 27.79 8.76
N PRO A 94 -9.52 27.72 9.73
CA PRO A 94 -10.83 28.26 9.51
C PRO A 94 -10.65 29.77 9.34
N LEU A 95 -10.95 30.24 8.14
CA LEU A 95 -11.53 31.54 7.84
C LEU A 95 -11.13 32.68 8.80
N ALA A 96 -10.26 33.56 8.32
CA ALA A 96 -10.28 34.95 8.73
C ALA A 96 -11.68 35.51 8.46
N THR A 97 -12.55 35.46 9.46
CA THR A 97 -13.77 36.26 9.47
C THR A 97 -13.31 37.66 9.83
N GLY A 98 -13.11 38.48 8.80
CA GLY A 98 -13.00 39.92 8.98
C GLY A 98 -14.34 40.44 9.48
N GLU A 99 -14.42 40.81 10.74
CA GLU A 99 -15.47 41.67 11.25
C GLU A 99 -14.83 43.04 11.52
N ALA A 100 -15.15 43.96 10.63
CA ALA A 100 -14.85 45.37 10.72
C ALA A 100 -16.09 46.08 11.29
N ALA A 101 -15.91 46.86 12.35
CA ALA A 101 -16.58 48.12 12.70
C ALA A 101 -16.48 48.39 14.21
#